data_AF-A0A2U3KAA7-F1
#
_entry.id   AF-A0A2U3KAA7-F1
#
_cell.length_a   1.000
_cell.length_b   1.000
_cell.length_c   1.000
_cell.angle_alpha   90.00
_cell.angle_beta   90.00
_cell.angle_gamma   90.00
#
_symmetry.space_group_name_H-M   'P 1'
#
loop_
_entity.id
_entity.type
_entity.pdbx_description
1 polymer ?
#
loop_
_entity_poly.entity_id
_entity_poly.type
_entity_poly.pdbx_seq_one_letter_code
_entity_poly.pdbx_strand_id
1 'polypeptide(L)'
;MVRIMKEINVNIKLDLLVPINQHSLYYLAGVKPNVEWNLRTIAAHKISSQEELIELELQKEQAAKYINTPEGMQQVTKFVEECVSVFNFLEHDPQSAVDYLEGKKIIFVAGAMRTGGTFLTSKLFEVFDMRLEDFNLHMVHDTIPNMPLSLPNSAKGLHPFLFGLAQLIVWIKREFKNSHIAIKKRTSFEYYLPLLYNIFGDNAEYILTIRHPIPSGFSMAKKEGLEVNSHCSPAWWYELIENKKGVSGRTWDKLNCIERFAMYWQICYEAVAKNHNYKQKIKVVPYDKQSYQDLISFVAYKYHGNDVILDDFFANTKEYKGTWSRDYIDNILEQVNYHWELSGLKFPILELK
;
A
#
# COMPACT_ATOMS: atom_id res chain seq x y z
N MET A 1 16.96 -28.30 19.48
CA MET A 1 16.21 -27.18 18.86
C MET A 1 16.88 -26.84 17.55
N VAL A 2 16.23 -27.14 16.41
CA VAL A 2 16.72 -26.72 15.09
C VAL A 2 16.52 -25.21 15.00
N ARG A 3 17.59 -24.45 14.74
CA ARG A 3 17.53 -23.00 14.53
C ARG A 3 16.83 -22.77 13.20
N ILE A 4 15.52 -22.51 13.24
CA ILE A 4 14.72 -22.19 12.06
C ILE A 4 15.26 -20.87 11.49
N MET A 5 15.78 -20.91 10.27
CA MET A 5 16.29 -19.72 9.59
C MET A 5 15.11 -18.81 9.26
N LYS A 6 15.03 -17.65 9.92
CA LYS A 6 13.92 -16.69 9.75
C LYS A 6 14.15 -15.68 8.62
N GLU A 7 15.39 -15.56 8.16
CA GLU A 7 15.81 -14.56 7.18
C GLU A 7 16.75 -15.22 6.17
N ILE A 8 16.47 -15.00 4.88
CA ILE A 8 17.32 -15.45 3.77
C ILE A 8 17.84 -14.20 3.10
N ASN A 9 19.15 -14.00 3.15
CA ASN A 9 19.83 -12.88 2.51
C ASN A 9 20.33 -13.31 1.14
N VAL A 10 20.05 -12.49 0.13
CA VAL A 10 20.44 -12.70 -1.27
C VAL A 10 21.51 -11.69 -1.62
N ASN A 11 22.59 -12.18 -2.22
CA ASN A 11 23.61 -11.33 -2.82
C ASN A 11 23.11 -10.89 -4.21
N ILE A 12 22.72 -9.62 -4.34
CA ILE A 12 22.22 -9.05 -5.60
C ILE A 12 23.31 -8.32 -6.39
N LYS A 13 24.40 -7.93 -5.74
CA LYS A 13 25.63 -7.33 -6.30
C LYS A 13 26.80 -7.66 -5.40
N LEU A 14 28.03 -7.64 -5.92
CA LEU A 14 29.27 -7.72 -5.13
C LEU A 14 29.13 -6.92 -3.82
N ASP A 15 29.12 -7.63 -2.69
CA ASP A 15 28.99 -7.12 -1.32
C ASP A 15 27.67 -6.43 -0.94
N LEU A 16 26.57 -6.68 -1.66
CA LEU A 16 25.23 -6.19 -1.33
C LEU A 16 24.27 -7.35 -1.05
N LEU A 17 24.04 -7.58 0.24
CA LEU A 17 23.02 -8.51 0.73
C LEU A 17 21.70 -7.78 0.97
N VAL A 18 20.62 -8.35 0.43
CA VAL A 18 19.26 -7.91 0.71
C VAL A 18 18.39 -9.09 1.17
N PRO A 19 17.53 -8.90 2.16
CA PRO A 19 16.67 -9.98 2.62
C PRO A 19 15.53 -10.24 1.64
N ILE A 20 15.20 -11.52 1.44
CA ILE A 20 13.90 -11.91 0.89
C ILE A 20 12.84 -11.49 1.90
N ASN A 21 11.77 -10.84 1.44
CA ASN A 21 10.70 -10.46 2.34
C ASN A 21 10.06 -11.72 2.95
N GLN A 22 9.88 -11.73 4.27
CA GLN A 22 9.31 -12.85 4.99
C GLN A 22 7.96 -13.30 4.42
N HIS A 23 7.14 -12.38 3.90
CA HIS A 23 5.86 -12.71 3.29
C HIS A 23 5.99 -13.36 1.91
N SER A 24 7.07 -13.09 1.17
CA SER A 24 7.42 -13.88 -0.02
C SER A 24 7.75 -15.32 0.36
N LEU A 25 8.45 -15.54 1.49
CA LEU A 25 8.71 -16.90 1.98
C LEU A 25 7.42 -17.62 2.41
N TYR A 26 6.50 -16.92 3.07
CA TYR A 26 5.19 -17.47 3.41
C TYR A 26 4.36 -17.83 2.19
N TYR A 27 4.38 -16.98 1.16
CA TYR A 27 3.77 -17.28 -0.14
C TYR A 27 4.39 -18.55 -0.76
N LEU A 28 5.71 -18.63 -0.87
CA LEU A 28 6.40 -19.78 -1.47
C LEU A 28 6.17 -21.09 -0.70
N ALA A 29 5.93 -20.99 0.61
CA ALA A 29 5.63 -22.12 1.47
C ALA A 29 4.14 -22.49 1.53
N GLY A 30 3.27 -21.77 0.82
CA GLY A 30 1.84 -22.09 0.72
C GLY A 30 1.00 -21.66 1.91
N VAL A 31 1.41 -20.62 2.68
CA VAL A 31 0.52 -20.00 3.68
C VAL A 31 -0.71 -19.46 2.97
N LYS A 32 -1.89 -19.86 3.44
CA LYS A 32 -3.14 -19.59 2.74
C LYS A 32 -3.56 -18.12 2.90
N PRO A 33 -3.77 -17.39 1.79
CA PRO A 33 -4.15 -15.97 1.86
C PRO A 33 -5.44 -15.67 2.62
N ASN A 34 -6.45 -16.53 2.48
CA ASN A 34 -7.76 -16.34 3.11
C ASN A 34 -7.67 -16.25 4.65
N VAL A 35 -6.75 -16.98 5.29
CA VAL A 35 -6.54 -16.91 6.74
C VAL A 35 -5.96 -15.55 7.14
N GLU A 36 -5.01 -15.00 6.35
CA GLU A 36 -4.46 -13.67 6.57
C GLU A 36 -5.55 -12.58 6.42
N TRP A 37 -6.41 -12.70 5.40
CA TRP A 37 -7.52 -11.77 5.16
C TRP A 37 -8.59 -11.81 6.24
N ASN A 38 -8.93 -13.01 6.74
CA ASN A 38 -9.86 -13.19 7.85
C ASN A 38 -9.39 -12.44 9.10
N LEU A 39 -8.08 -12.46 9.38
CA LEU A 39 -7.47 -11.79 10.52
C LEU A 39 -7.33 -10.28 10.34
N ARG A 40 -7.13 -9.80 9.11
CA ARG A 40 -7.06 -8.36 8.81
C ARG A 40 -8.41 -7.65 8.99
N THR A 41 -9.49 -8.40 8.78
CA THR A 41 -10.88 -7.95 8.75
C THR A 41 -11.09 -6.84 7.72
N ILE A 42 -11.51 -7.23 6.50
CA ILE A 42 -11.81 -6.27 5.41
C ILE A 42 -12.83 -5.23 5.91
N ALA A 43 -13.81 -5.67 6.69
CA ALA A 43 -14.64 -4.82 7.53
C ALA A 43 -13.96 -4.58 8.88
N ALA A 44 -13.64 -3.31 9.19
CA ALA A 44 -12.94 -2.87 10.41
C ALA A 44 -13.67 -3.11 11.75
N HIS A 45 -14.65 -4.03 11.79
CA HIS A 45 -15.54 -4.30 12.92
C HIS A 45 -15.59 -5.77 13.32
N LYS A 46 -15.02 -6.71 12.53
CA LYS A 46 -14.86 -8.10 12.98
C LYS A 46 -13.66 -8.15 13.94
N ILE A 47 -13.84 -8.78 15.08
CA ILE A 47 -12.73 -9.16 15.98
C ILE A 47 -12.33 -10.57 15.54
N SER A 48 -11.06 -10.75 15.19
CA SER A 48 -10.51 -12.03 14.78
C SER A 48 -10.64 -13.06 15.89
N SER A 49 -11.02 -14.30 15.55
CA SER A 49 -11.10 -15.35 16.58
C SER A 49 -9.69 -15.77 17.00
N GLN A 50 -9.54 -16.22 18.25
CA GLN A 50 -8.27 -16.77 18.72
C GLN A 50 -7.85 -18.01 17.92
N GLU A 51 -8.83 -18.77 17.41
CA GLU A 51 -8.62 -19.94 16.56
C GLU A 51 -8.00 -19.56 15.21
N GLU A 52 -8.51 -18.52 14.53
CA GLU A 52 -7.95 -18.02 13.26
C GLU A 52 -6.49 -17.56 13.45
N LEU A 53 -6.18 -16.94 14.60
CA LEU A 53 -4.82 -16.51 14.95
C LEU A 53 -3.88 -17.70 15.15
N ILE A 54 -4.32 -18.70 15.93
CA ILE A 54 -3.54 -19.92 16.17
C ILE A 54 -3.30 -20.67 14.86
N GLU A 55 -4.31 -20.76 13.99
CA GLU A 55 -4.18 -21.38 12.67
C GLU A 55 -3.12 -20.67 11.83
N LEU A 56 -3.15 -19.35 11.74
CA LEU A 56 -2.15 -18.60 10.96
C LEU A 56 -0.74 -18.81 11.50
N GLU A 57 -0.55 -18.74 12.83
CA GLU A 57 0.78 -18.93 13.43
C GLU A 57 1.30 -20.35 13.22
N LEU A 58 0.43 -21.37 13.26
CA LEU A 58 0.81 -22.74 12.93
C LEU A 58 1.24 -22.87 11.46
N GLN A 59 0.51 -22.26 10.52
CA GLN A 59 0.89 -22.24 9.10
C GLN A 59 2.23 -21.53 8.89
N LYS A 60 2.49 -20.41 9.57
CA LYS A 60 3.78 -19.71 9.50
C LYS A 60 4.94 -20.54 10.08
N GLU A 61 4.70 -21.30 11.14
CA GLU A 61 5.71 -22.20 11.70
C GLU A 61 6.02 -23.36 10.74
N GLN A 62 4.99 -23.97 10.15
CA GLN A 62 5.13 -25.01 9.13
C GLN A 62 5.85 -24.47 7.89
N ALA A 63 5.50 -23.28 7.44
CA ALA A 63 6.17 -22.60 6.34
C ALA A 63 7.67 -22.42 6.62
N ALA A 64 8.01 -21.95 7.82
CA ALA A 64 9.40 -21.78 8.21
C ALA A 64 10.16 -23.13 8.25
N LYS A 65 9.52 -24.23 8.66
CA LYS A 65 10.10 -25.58 8.57
C LYS A 65 10.29 -26.03 7.12
N TYR A 66 9.28 -25.83 6.27
CA TYR A 66 9.32 -26.21 4.86
C TYR A 66 10.43 -25.52 4.09
N ILE A 67 10.61 -24.21 4.29
CA ILE A 67 11.65 -23.42 3.62
C ILE A 67 13.06 -23.94 3.94
N ASN A 68 13.25 -24.67 5.06
CA ASN A 68 14.53 -25.28 5.42
C ASN A 68 14.70 -26.72 4.88
N THR A 69 13.76 -27.27 4.10
CA THR A 69 13.93 -28.56 3.40
C THR A 69 14.61 -28.34 2.04
N PRO A 70 15.19 -29.39 1.42
CA PRO A 70 15.76 -29.30 0.07
C PRO A 70 14.75 -28.78 -0.97
N GLU A 71 13.51 -29.23 -0.90
CA GLU A 71 12.43 -28.82 -1.81
C GLU A 71 12.05 -27.35 -1.61
N GLY A 72 11.88 -26.92 -0.36
CA GLY A 72 11.57 -25.53 -0.05
C GLY A 72 12.71 -24.58 -0.46
N MET A 73 13.96 -24.95 -0.18
CA MET A 73 15.12 -24.19 -0.64
C MET A 73 15.21 -24.12 -2.16
N GLN A 74 14.88 -25.20 -2.88
CA GLN A 74 14.84 -25.17 -4.35
C GLN A 74 13.80 -24.18 -4.88
N GLN A 75 12.61 -24.10 -4.25
CA GLN A 75 11.59 -23.11 -4.61
C GLN A 75 12.05 -21.67 -4.34
N VAL A 76 12.69 -21.45 -3.18
CA VAL A 76 13.28 -20.16 -2.84
C VAL A 76 14.35 -19.77 -3.85
N THR A 77 15.30 -20.66 -4.16
CA THR A 77 16.38 -20.38 -5.13
C THR A 77 15.81 -19.96 -6.48
N LYS A 78 14.85 -20.71 -7.03
CA LYS A 78 14.21 -20.35 -8.32
C LYS A 78 13.54 -18.98 -8.28
N PHE A 79 12.79 -18.70 -7.21
CA PHE A 79 12.15 -17.39 -7.04
C PHE A 79 13.18 -16.26 -6.92
N VAL A 80 14.27 -16.50 -6.19
CA VAL A 80 15.36 -15.53 -6.01
C VAL A 80 16.06 -15.25 -7.33
N GLU A 81 16.40 -16.28 -8.12
CA GLU A 81 17.04 -16.13 -9.42
C GLU A 81 16.18 -15.26 -10.36
N GLU A 82 14.87 -15.51 -10.39
CA GLU A 82 13.92 -14.65 -11.12
C GLU A 82 13.90 -13.21 -10.58
N CYS A 83 13.86 -13.03 -9.26
CA CYS A 83 13.89 -11.70 -8.64
C CYS A 83 15.18 -10.94 -8.94
N VAL A 84 16.34 -11.61 -8.94
CA VAL A 84 17.63 -11.00 -9.29
C VAL A 84 17.62 -10.55 -10.75
N SER A 85 17.08 -11.36 -11.67
CA SER A 85 16.92 -10.95 -13.07
C SER A 85 16.04 -9.70 -13.22
N VAL A 86 14.88 -9.68 -12.56
CA VAL A 86 13.97 -8.53 -12.61
C VAL A 86 14.58 -7.30 -11.92
N PHE A 87 15.30 -7.48 -10.82
CA PHE A 87 16.04 -6.40 -10.17
C PHE A 87 17.07 -5.76 -11.11
N ASN A 88 17.83 -6.57 -11.85
CA ASN A 88 18.79 -6.08 -12.84
C ASN A 88 18.08 -5.29 -13.96
N PHE A 89 16.89 -5.72 -14.40
CA PHE A 89 16.07 -4.91 -15.32
C PHE A 89 15.68 -3.58 -14.69
N LEU A 90 15.16 -3.58 -13.46
CA LEU A 90 14.75 -2.34 -12.79
C LEU A 90 15.88 -1.32 -12.62
N GLU A 91 17.14 -1.76 -12.50
CA GLU A 91 18.29 -0.86 -12.40
C GLU A 91 18.82 -0.34 -13.73
N HIS A 92 18.75 -1.14 -14.79
CA HIS A 92 19.48 -0.88 -16.04
C HIS A 92 18.57 -0.67 -17.24
N ASP A 93 17.44 -1.39 -17.29
CA ASP A 93 16.45 -1.33 -18.36
C ASP A 93 15.04 -1.59 -17.80
N PRO A 94 14.38 -0.58 -17.21
CA PRO A 94 13.06 -0.75 -16.61
C PRO A 94 12.00 -1.26 -17.60
N GLN A 95 12.18 -1.04 -18.91
CA GLN A 95 11.27 -1.55 -19.93
C GLN A 95 11.30 -3.08 -19.99
N SER A 96 12.46 -3.71 -19.83
CA SER A 96 12.56 -5.17 -19.73
C SER A 96 11.78 -5.74 -18.53
N ALA A 97 11.63 -4.97 -17.43
CA ALA A 97 10.81 -5.39 -16.30
C ALA A 97 9.30 -5.33 -16.62
N VAL A 98 8.88 -4.37 -17.47
CA VAL A 98 7.53 -4.30 -18.02
C VAL A 98 7.29 -5.44 -19.00
N ASP A 99 8.24 -5.73 -19.88
CA ASP A 99 8.13 -6.80 -20.87
C ASP A 99 8.08 -8.19 -20.18
N TYR A 100 8.78 -8.36 -19.06
CA TYR A 100 8.70 -9.58 -18.23
C TYR A 100 7.27 -9.89 -17.74
N LEU A 101 6.42 -8.87 -17.57
CA LEU A 101 5.02 -9.03 -17.19
C LEU A 101 4.12 -9.51 -18.36
N GLU A 102 4.67 -9.64 -19.57
CA GLU A 102 4.01 -10.22 -20.74
C GLU A 102 2.70 -9.50 -21.08
N GLY A 103 2.76 -8.16 -21.14
CA GLY A 103 1.61 -7.31 -21.49
C GLY A 103 0.60 -7.09 -20.37
N LYS A 104 0.79 -7.68 -19.18
CA LYS A 104 -0.07 -7.38 -18.02
C LYS A 104 0.06 -5.91 -17.64
N LYS A 105 -1.09 -5.28 -17.40
CA LYS A 105 -1.20 -3.91 -16.89
C LYS A 105 -1.32 -3.96 -15.37
N ILE A 106 -0.79 -2.96 -14.69
CA ILE A 106 -0.89 -2.86 -13.23
C ILE A 106 -1.78 -1.68 -12.84
N ILE A 107 -2.73 -1.90 -11.94
CA ILE A 107 -3.48 -0.84 -11.29
C ILE A 107 -2.90 -0.63 -9.90
N PHE A 108 -2.22 0.50 -9.70
CA PHE A 108 -1.71 0.92 -8.41
C PHE A 108 -2.74 1.76 -7.67
N VAL A 109 -3.12 1.32 -6.47
CA VAL A 109 -4.00 2.07 -5.57
C VAL A 109 -3.18 2.61 -4.40
N ALA A 110 -3.10 3.93 -4.30
CA ALA A 110 -2.33 4.66 -3.31
C ALA A 110 -3.21 5.64 -2.52
N GLY A 111 -2.66 6.19 -1.43
CA GLY A 111 -3.33 7.16 -0.58
C GLY A 111 -3.03 6.95 0.90
N ALA A 112 -3.33 7.98 1.70
CA ALA A 112 -3.21 7.88 3.15
C ALA A 112 -4.09 6.74 3.69
N MET A 113 -3.74 6.23 4.87
CA MET A 113 -4.54 5.19 5.53
C MET A 113 -6.00 5.62 5.72
N ARG A 114 -6.92 4.65 5.70
CA ARG A 114 -8.36 4.83 6.01
C ARG A 114 -9.14 5.71 5.02
N THR A 115 -8.64 5.83 3.80
CA THR A 115 -9.26 6.59 2.69
C THR A 115 -10.14 5.73 1.78
N GLY A 116 -10.42 4.48 2.16
CA GLY A 116 -11.23 3.55 1.36
C GLY A 116 -10.46 2.73 0.33
N GLY A 117 -9.12 2.80 0.29
CA GLY A 117 -8.31 2.08 -0.69
C GLY A 117 -8.51 0.56 -0.69
N THR A 118 -8.69 -0.08 0.48
CA THR A 118 -8.97 -1.54 0.54
C THR A 118 -10.32 -1.90 -0.08
N PHE A 119 -11.36 -1.11 0.21
CA PHE A 119 -12.70 -1.33 -0.37
C PHE A 119 -12.64 -1.18 -1.90
N LEU A 120 -12.02 -0.09 -2.39
CA LEU A 120 -11.83 0.12 -3.82
C LEU A 120 -11.06 -1.03 -4.47
N THR A 121 -10.01 -1.50 -3.81
CA THR A 121 -9.21 -2.64 -4.29
C THR A 121 -10.09 -3.88 -4.43
N SER A 122 -10.90 -4.22 -3.41
CA SER A 122 -11.83 -5.35 -3.49
C SER A 122 -12.75 -5.26 -4.72
N LYS A 123 -13.32 -4.07 -4.97
CA LYS A 123 -14.22 -3.85 -6.10
C LYS A 123 -13.52 -3.91 -7.45
N LEU A 124 -12.26 -3.46 -7.53
CA LEU A 124 -11.44 -3.64 -8.72
C LEU A 124 -11.14 -5.12 -8.99
N PHE A 125 -11.00 -5.97 -7.97
CA PHE A 125 -10.85 -7.42 -8.17
C PHE A 125 -12.15 -8.04 -8.73
N GLU A 126 -13.31 -7.62 -8.21
CA GLU A 126 -14.62 -8.08 -8.70
C GLU A 126 -14.84 -7.75 -10.20
N VAL A 127 -14.31 -6.61 -10.68
CA VAL A 127 -14.37 -6.23 -12.12
C VAL A 127 -13.72 -7.29 -13.02
N PHE A 128 -12.80 -8.11 -12.52
CA PHE A 128 -12.10 -9.12 -13.33
C PHE A 128 -12.39 -10.55 -12.87
N ASP A 129 -13.54 -10.80 -12.22
CA ASP A 129 -13.92 -12.10 -11.65
C ASP A 129 -12.88 -12.69 -10.70
N MET A 130 -12.11 -11.83 -10.04
CA MET A 130 -11.14 -12.22 -9.03
C MET A 130 -11.69 -11.92 -7.64
N ARG A 131 -11.26 -12.69 -6.65
CA ARG A 131 -11.52 -12.39 -5.23
C ARG A 131 -10.23 -11.92 -4.59
N LEU A 132 -10.29 -10.81 -3.87
CA LEU A 132 -9.12 -10.23 -3.20
C LEU A 132 -8.47 -11.23 -2.22
N GLU A 133 -9.30 -12.04 -1.57
CA GLU A 133 -8.92 -13.00 -0.54
C GLU A 133 -8.17 -14.23 -1.07
N ASP A 134 -8.19 -14.45 -2.39
CA ASP A 134 -7.44 -15.53 -3.03
C ASP A 134 -5.97 -15.18 -3.23
N PHE A 135 -5.60 -13.91 -3.03
CA PHE A 135 -4.24 -13.41 -3.24
C PHE A 135 -3.58 -13.06 -1.92
N ASN A 136 -2.28 -13.36 -1.80
CA ASN A 136 -1.51 -13.11 -0.59
C ASN A 136 -1.67 -11.66 -0.10
N LEU A 137 -2.10 -11.51 1.16
CA LEU A 137 -2.45 -10.20 1.72
C LEU A 137 -1.28 -9.23 1.63
N HIS A 138 -0.08 -9.68 2.00
CA HIS A 138 1.10 -8.82 2.09
C HIS A 138 1.70 -8.48 0.71
N MET A 139 1.40 -9.30 -0.30
CA MET A 139 1.76 -9.05 -1.70
C MET A 139 0.78 -8.10 -2.38
N VAL A 140 -0.53 -8.21 -2.16
CA VAL A 140 -1.53 -7.27 -2.72
C VAL A 140 -1.64 -5.98 -1.92
N HIS A 141 -1.40 -6.03 -0.61
CA HIS A 141 -1.61 -4.95 0.34
C HIS A 141 -0.30 -4.44 0.96
N ASP A 142 -0.39 -3.52 1.92
CA ASP A 142 0.64 -2.66 2.50
C ASP A 142 1.88 -3.37 3.12
N THR A 143 2.66 -4.16 2.35
CA THR A 143 3.88 -4.81 2.88
C THR A 143 5.04 -4.87 1.89
N ILE A 144 4.86 -5.44 0.70
CA ILE A 144 5.90 -5.47 -0.35
C ILE A 144 5.58 -4.43 -1.45
N PRO A 145 6.56 -3.68 -2.00
CA PRO A 145 7.96 -3.55 -1.57
C PRO A 145 8.09 -2.83 -0.23
N ASN A 146 9.05 -3.19 0.63
CA ASN A 146 9.27 -2.44 1.88
C ASN A 146 9.83 -1.05 1.56
N MET A 147 9.23 0.00 2.11
CA MET A 147 9.56 1.38 1.74
C MET A 147 10.37 2.05 2.84
N PRO A 148 11.47 2.76 2.52
CA PRO A 148 12.09 3.65 3.47
C PRO A 148 11.17 4.85 3.76
N LEU A 149 11.14 5.30 5.03
CA LEU A 149 10.35 6.44 5.50
C LEU A 149 10.76 7.76 4.84
N SER A 150 11.98 7.84 4.32
CA SER A 150 12.48 8.91 3.48
C SER A 150 12.70 8.40 2.06
N LEU A 151 12.51 9.28 1.06
CA LEU A 151 12.95 8.99 -0.30
C LEU A 151 14.44 8.63 -0.20
N PRO A 152 14.88 7.52 -0.82
CA PRO A 152 16.25 7.08 -0.70
C PRO A 152 17.15 8.08 -1.45
N ASN A 153 17.55 9.15 -0.78
CA ASN A 153 18.65 10.01 -1.23
C ASN A 153 20.01 9.27 -1.10
N SER A 154 19.99 8.00 -0.71
CA SER A 154 21.17 7.14 -0.66
C SER A 154 20.89 5.79 -1.34
N ALA A 155 21.88 5.27 -2.05
CA ALA A 155 21.85 3.95 -2.67
C ALA A 155 21.48 2.82 -1.68
N LYS A 156 21.70 3.03 -0.38
CA LYS A 156 21.37 2.08 0.69
C LYS A 156 19.87 1.77 0.82
N GLY A 157 18.99 2.71 0.49
CA GLY A 157 17.54 2.51 0.56
C GLY A 157 16.91 2.10 -0.78
N LEU A 158 17.54 2.46 -1.89
CA LEU A 158 17.00 2.20 -3.23
C LEU A 158 17.09 0.72 -3.61
N HIS A 159 18.23 0.05 -3.41
CA HIS A 159 18.36 -1.35 -3.82
C HIS A 159 17.42 -2.30 -3.05
N PRO A 160 17.26 -2.21 -1.72
CA PRO A 160 16.26 -3.03 -1.01
C PRO A 160 14.83 -2.77 -1.50
N PHE A 161 14.49 -1.51 -1.83
CA PHE A 161 13.21 -1.18 -2.42
C PHE A 161 13.03 -1.83 -3.80
N LEU A 162 13.99 -1.65 -4.71
CA LEU A 162 13.95 -2.23 -6.05
C LEU A 162 13.91 -3.77 -6.01
N PHE A 163 14.62 -4.39 -5.07
CA PHE A 163 14.55 -5.84 -4.88
C PHE A 163 13.19 -6.28 -4.32
N GLY A 164 12.59 -5.50 -3.42
CA GLY A 164 11.20 -5.72 -3.01
C GLY A 164 10.21 -5.55 -4.17
N LEU A 165 10.46 -4.62 -5.08
CA LEU A 165 9.63 -4.40 -6.27
C LEU A 165 9.80 -5.55 -7.26
N ALA A 166 11.01 -6.08 -7.40
CA ALA A 166 11.27 -7.29 -8.18
C ALA A 166 10.49 -8.50 -7.63
N GLN A 167 10.48 -8.70 -6.31
CA GLN A 167 9.66 -9.74 -5.66
C GLN A 167 8.17 -9.57 -5.98
N LEU A 168 7.66 -8.33 -5.98
CA LEU A 168 6.28 -8.04 -6.37
C LEU A 168 6.01 -8.38 -7.84
N ILE A 169 6.89 -7.99 -8.77
CA ILE A 169 6.74 -8.24 -10.20
C ILE A 169 6.74 -9.74 -10.52
N VAL A 170 7.68 -10.50 -9.94
CA VAL A 170 7.73 -11.97 -10.08
C VAL A 170 6.46 -12.61 -9.52
N TRP A 171 6.00 -12.16 -8.35
CA TRP A 171 4.74 -12.63 -7.78
C TRP A 171 3.53 -12.29 -8.65
N ILE A 172 3.45 -11.07 -9.20
CA ILE A 172 2.37 -10.69 -10.13
C ILE A 172 2.33 -11.62 -11.34
N LYS A 173 3.48 -11.88 -11.96
CA LYS A 173 3.57 -12.79 -13.12
C LYS A 173 3.05 -14.20 -12.76
N ARG A 174 3.38 -14.67 -11.56
CA ARG A 174 3.01 -16.01 -11.09
C ARG A 174 1.56 -16.14 -10.66
N GLU A 175 0.95 -15.12 -10.05
CA GLU A 175 -0.42 -15.25 -9.51
C GLU A 175 -1.50 -14.76 -10.47
N PHE A 176 -1.25 -13.72 -11.27
CA PHE A 176 -2.22 -13.19 -12.23
C PHE A 176 -2.11 -13.91 -13.59
N LYS A 177 -2.04 -15.24 -13.60
CA LYS A 177 -1.88 -16.02 -14.85
C LYS A 177 -3.09 -15.90 -15.78
N ASN A 178 -4.27 -15.78 -15.18
CA ASN A 178 -5.56 -15.78 -15.88
C ASN A 178 -6.15 -14.36 -16.02
N SER A 179 -5.36 -13.32 -15.71
CA SER A 179 -5.79 -11.93 -15.83
C SER A 179 -4.69 -11.11 -16.50
N HIS A 180 -5.06 -10.25 -17.44
CA HIS A 180 -4.19 -9.21 -18.00
C HIS A 180 -4.04 -8.01 -17.07
N ILE A 181 -4.74 -7.99 -15.93
CA ILE A 181 -4.75 -6.91 -14.95
C ILE A 181 -4.28 -7.43 -13.60
N ALA A 182 -3.21 -6.81 -13.09
CA ALA A 182 -2.77 -6.98 -11.72
C ALA A 182 -3.15 -5.74 -10.91
N ILE A 183 -3.59 -5.93 -9.67
CA ILE A 183 -3.99 -4.81 -8.80
C ILE A 183 -3.10 -4.84 -7.56
N LYS A 184 -2.48 -3.70 -7.27
CA LYS A 184 -1.60 -3.55 -6.11
C LYS A 184 -2.00 -2.31 -5.31
N LYS A 185 -2.33 -2.50 -4.04
CA LYS A 185 -2.59 -1.42 -3.10
C LYS A 185 -1.39 -1.22 -2.18
N ARG A 186 -0.97 0.03 -2.01
CA ARG A 186 -0.02 0.38 -0.94
C ARG A 186 -0.19 1.83 -0.42
N THR A 187 -0.36 1.99 0.90
CA THR A 187 -0.13 3.26 1.59
C THR A 187 1.37 3.54 1.59
N SER A 188 1.81 4.65 1.01
CA SER A 188 3.18 5.11 0.73
C SER A 188 3.57 5.16 -0.74
N PHE A 189 2.78 4.59 -1.67
CA PHE A 189 3.08 4.75 -3.10
C PHE A 189 2.99 6.20 -3.58
N GLU A 190 2.23 7.04 -2.88
CA GLU A 190 2.20 8.49 -3.10
C GLU A 190 3.59 9.16 -3.07
N TYR A 191 4.53 8.63 -2.27
CA TYR A 191 5.89 9.17 -2.19
C TYR A 191 6.79 8.76 -3.37
N TYR A 192 6.39 7.74 -4.14
CA TYR A 192 7.22 7.08 -5.16
C TYR A 192 6.53 7.02 -6.52
N LEU A 193 5.43 7.76 -6.72
CA LEU A 193 4.75 7.87 -8.01
C LEU A 193 5.72 8.21 -9.17
N PRO A 194 6.73 9.09 -9.03
CA PRO A 194 7.72 9.32 -10.09
C PRO A 194 8.47 8.07 -10.49
N LEU A 195 8.94 7.30 -9.51
CA LEU A 195 9.69 6.08 -9.77
C LEU A 195 8.79 5.01 -10.40
N LEU A 196 7.58 4.82 -9.86
CA LEU A 196 6.60 3.90 -10.44
C LEU A 196 6.19 4.32 -11.86
N TYR A 197 6.07 5.62 -12.14
CA TYR A 197 5.78 6.13 -13.47
C TYR A 197 6.96 5.99 -14.43
N ASN A 198 8.19 6.19 -13.96
CA ASN A 198 9.38 5.99 -14.78
C ASN A 198 9.56 4.52 -15.19
N ILE A 199 9.16 3.59 -14.31
CA ILE A 199 9.26 2.15 -14.59
C ILE A 199 8.10 1.68 -15.46
N PHE A 200 6.86 1.96 -15.06
CA PHE A 200 5.67 1.37 -15.68
C PHE A 200 4.97 2.29 -16.69
N GLY A 201 5.16 3.61 -16.62
CA GLY A 201 4.57 4.59 -17.54
C GLY A 201 3.08 4.34 -17.80
N ASP A 202 2.69 4.35 -19.07
CA ASP A 202 1.31 4.06 -19.51
C ASP A 202 0.97 2.54 -19.48
N ASN A 203 1.89 1.68 -19.00
CA ASN A 203 1.60 0.29 -18.68
C ASN A 203 0.94 0.10 -17.30
N ALA A 204 0.72 1.19 -16.56
CA ALA A 204 -0.01 1.14 -15.30
C ALA A 204 -1.06 2.27 -15.18
N GLU A 205 -2.04 2.03 -14.32
CA GLU A 205 -2.97 3.05 -13.82
C GLU A 205 -2.57 3.45 -12.41
N TYR A 206 -2.61 4.75 -12.14
CA TYR A 206 -2.25 5.32 -10.84
C TYR A 206 -3.48 5.94 -10.21
N ILE A 207 -4.05 5.25 -9.24
CA ILE A 207 -5.25 5.68 -8.53
C ILE A 207 -4.85 6.18 -7.15
N LEU A 208 -5.29 7.39 -6.82
CA LEU A 208 -5.06 8.02 -5.53
C LEU A 208 -6.40 8.21 -4.81
N THR A 209 -6.64 7.43 -3.77
CA THR A 209 -7.84 7.58 -2.93
C THR A 209 -7.64 8.71 -1.93
N ILE A 210 -8.64 9.59 -1.79
CA ILE A 210 -8.62 10.73 -0.87
C ILE A 210 -9.88 10.76 -0.03
N ARG A 211 -9.72 10.96 1.27
CA ARG A 211 -10.82 11.19 2.21
C ARG A 211 -10.42 12.29 3.17
N HIS A 212 -11.39 13.06 3.65
CA HIS A 212 -11.16 14.09 4.67
C HIS A 212 -10.34 13.53 5.87
N PRO A 213 -9.37 14.27 6.42
CA PRO A 213 -8.47 13.77 7.46
C PRO A 213 -9.19 13.38 8.75
N ILE A 214 -10.21 14.14 9.17
CA ILE A 214 -11.00 13.84 10.38
C ILE A 214 -11.63 12.43 10.34
N PRO A 215 -12.54 12.08 9.42
CA PRO A 215 -13.19 10.77 9.42
C PRO A 215 -12.19 9.62 9.21
N SER A 216 -11.10 9.88 8.47
CA SER A 216 -9.99 8.94 8.30
C SER A 216 -9.25 8.70 9.61
N GLY A 217 -8.95 9.76 10.36
CA GLY A 217 -8.30 9.73 11.67
C GLY A 217 -9.15 9.02 12.72
N PHE A 218 -10.46 9.27 12.74
CA PHE A 218 -11.39 8.51 13.59
C PHE A 218 -11.40 7.03 13.27
N SER A 219 -11.44 6.70 11.97
CA SER A 219 -11.38 5.32 11.53
C SER A 219 -10.05 4.65 11.90
N MET A 220 -8.96 5.42 11.90
CA MET A 220 -7.64 4.95 12.31
C MET A 220 -7.57 4.72 13.82
N ALA A 221 -7.99 5.70 14.62
CA ALA A 221 -8.03 5.59 16.07
C ALA A 221 -8.87 4.40 16.53
N LYS A 222 -10.07 4.21 15.96
CA LYS A 222 -10.91 3.03 16.23
C LYS A 222 -10.20 1.72 15.89
N LYS A 223 -9.49 1.66 14.75
CA LYS A 223 -8.79 0.44 14.32
C LYS A 223 -7.65 0.08 15.28
N GLU A 224 -6.90 1.08 15.73
CA GLU A 224 -5.74 0.88 16.62
C GLU A 224 -6.12 0.82 18.12
N GLY A 225 -7.42 0.96 18.45
CA GLY A 225 -7.87 1.01 19.85
C GLY A 225 -7.41 2.27 20.60
N LEU A 226 -7.22 3.38 19.88
CA LEU A 226 -6.78 4.66 20.44
C LEU A 226 -7.97 5.57 20.74
N GLU A 227 -7.90 6.28 21.86
CA GLU A 227 -8.83 7.36 22.18
C GLU A 227 -8.55 8.58 21.31
N VAL A 228 -9.58 9.18 20.71
CA VAL A 228 -9.43 10.27 19.73
C VAL A 228 -8.79 11.53 20.32
N ASN A 229 -9.01 11.79 21.61
CA ASN A 229 -8.42 12.92 22.33
C ASN A 229 -7.07 12.57 22.97
N SER A 230 -6.57 11.34 22.81
CA SER A 230 -5.26 10.96 23.34
C SER A 230 -4.12 11.63 22.58
N HIS A 231 -2.97 11.74 23.23
CA HIS A 231 -1.70 12.13 22.62
C HIS A 231 -0.90 10.88 22.20
N CYS A 232 -1.59 9.81 21.79
CA CYS A 232 -0.99 8.55 21.36
C CYS A 232 -1.16 8.35 19.86
N SER A 233 -0.18 7.70 19.26
CA SER A 233 -0.12 7.39 17.83
C SER A 233 0.95 6.33 17.58
N PRO A 234 0.95 5.61 16.45
CA PRO A 234 2.06 4.76 16.06
C PRO A 234 3.39 5.52 16.06
N ALA A 235 4.45 4.93 16.64
CA ALA A 235 5.75 5.59 16.82
C ALA A 235 6.34 6.08 15.48
N TRP A 236 6.19 5.29 14.42
CA TRP A 236 6.69 5.63 13.09
C TRP A 236 6.05 6.89 12.48
N TRP A 237 4.88 7.35 12.96
CA TRP A 237 4.33 8.64 12.51
C TRP A 237 5.21 9.80 12.94
N TYR A 238 5.68 9.80 14.18
CA TYR A 238 6.57 10.85 14.67
C TYR A 238 7.86 10.86 13.87
N GLU A 239 8.49 9.69 13.68
CA GLU A 239 9.71 9.58 12.87
C GLU A 239 9.50 10.12 11.45
N LEU A 240 8.39 9.77 10.80
CA LEU A 240 8.07 10.28 9.47
C LEU A 240 7.88 11.80 9.48
N ILE A 241 7.14 12.32 10.45
CA ILE A 241 6.79 13.74 10.56
C ILE A 241 8.00 14.60 10.91
N GLU A 242 8.82 14.17 11.85
CA GLU A 242 10.09 14.80 12.20
C GLU A 242 10.99 14.87 10.96
N ASN A 243 11.15 13.76 10.24
CA ASN A 243 11.98 13.71 9.03
C ASN A 243 11.44 14.56 7.87
N LYS A 244 10.13 14.71 7.72
CA LYS A 244 9.51 15.37 6.55
C LYS A 244 9.14 16.83 6.79
N LYS A 245 8.81 17.20 8.03
CA LYS A 245 8.35 18.54 8.42
C LYS A 245 9.23 19.21 9.47
N GLY A 246 10.21 18.50 10.06
CA GLY A 246 11.09 19.07 11.09
C GLY A 246 10.34 19.42 12.38
N VAL A 247 9.21 18.78 12.65
CA VAL A 247 8.39 19.05 13.83
C VAL A 247 9.08 18.53 15.07
N SER A 248 9.31 19.41 16.05
CA SER A 248 9.90 19.03 17.33
C SER A 248 8.97 18.16 18.18
N GLY A 249 9.54 17.28 19.00
CA GLY A 249 8.79 16.49 19.99
C GLY A 249 7.85 17.33 20.85
N ARG A 250 8.29 18.51 21.31
CA ARG A 250 7.43 19.44 22.09
C ARG A 250 6.18 19.91 21.34
N THR A 251 6.24 20.02 20.02
CA THR A 251 5.09 20.39 19.19
C THR A 251 4.19 19.17 18.98
N TRP A 252 4.79 18.03 18.67
CA TRP A 252 4.10 16.75 18.52
C TRP A 252 3.30 16.32 19.75
N ASP A 253 3.87 16.52 20.94
CA ASP A 253 3.27 16.13 22.22
C ASP A 253 2.01 16.93 22.56
N LYS A 254 1.83 18.11 21.96
CA LYS A 254 0.62 18.93 22.13
C LYS A 254 -0.55 18.48 21.26
N LEU A 255 -0.28 17.74 20.19
CA LEU A 255 -1.30 17.34 19.22
C LEU A 255 -2.04 16.09 19.72
N ASN A 256 -3.35 16.07 19.57
CA ASN A 256 -4.15 14.87 19.80
C ASN A 256 -4.05 13.88 18.62
N CYS A 257 -4.62 12.69 18.77
CA CYS A 257 -4.55 11.60 17.81
C CYS A 257 -5.05 12.03 16.41
N ILE A 258 -6.13 12.81 16.33
CA ILE A 258 -6.72 13.28 15.08
C ILE A 258 -5.81 14.30 14.39
N GLU A 259 -5.24 15.24 15.15
CA GLU A 259 -4.31 16.26 14.61
C GLU A 259 -2.99 15.64 14.15
N ARG A 260 -2.50 14.63 14.87
CA ARG A 260 -1.34 13.82 14.47
C ARG A 260 -1.61 13.06 13.18
N PHE A 261 -2.78 12.43 13.07
CA PHE A 261 -3.20 11.78 11.82
C PHE A 261 -3.33 12.79 10.68
N ALA A 262 -3.91 13.97 10.93
CA ALA A 262 -4.06 15.01 9.92
C ALA A 262 -2.70 15.47 9.37
N MET A 263 -1.67 15.56 10.21
CA MET A 263 -0.32 15.88 9.77
C MET A 263 0.30 14.76 8.93
N TYR A 264 0.11 13.48 9.30
CA TYR A 264 0.49 12.34 8.47
C TYR A 264 -0.22 12.39 7.10
N TRP A 265 -1.52 12.61 7.11
CA TRP A 265 -2.36 12.76 5.92
C TRP A 265 -1.85 13.90 5.03
N GLN A 266 -1.49 15.04 5.64
CA GLN A 266 -0.94 16.18 4.93
C GLN A 266 0.35 15.79 4.18
N ILE A 267 1.28 15.11 4.85
CA ILE A 267 2.55 14.68 4.26
C ILE A 267 2.31 13.76 3.05
N CYS A 268 1.35 12.83 3.14
CA CYS A 268 0.98 11.96 2.03
C CYS A 268 0.57 12.75 0.79
N TYR A 269 -0.35 13.70 0.92
CA TYR A 269 -0.90 14.41 -0.24
C TYR A 269 -0.03 15.56 -0.73
N GLU A 270 0.74 16.21 0.16
CA GLU A 270 1.80 17.13 -0.28
C GLU A 270 2.87 16.40 -1.08
N ALA A 271 3.19 15.15 -0.73
CA ALA A 271 4.17 14.38 -1.49
C ALA A 271 3.69 14.10 -2.91
N VAL A 272 2.40 13.83 -3.12
CA VAL A 272 1.82 13.69 -4.47
C VAL A 272 2.07 14.95 -5.29
N ALA A 273 1.72 16.13 -4.74
CA ALA A 273 1.92 17.41 -5.41
C ALA A 273 3.40 17.65 -5.73
N LYS A 274 4.28 17.58 -4.73
CA LYS A 274 5.73 17.82 -4.86
C LYS A 274 6.39 16.88 -5.88
N ASN A 275 5.88 15.65 -5.99
CA ASN A 275 6.39 14.64 -6.89
C ASN A 275 5.68 14.61 -8.25
N HIS A 276 4.64 15.42 -8.46
CA HIS A 276 3.87 15.39 -9.70
C HIS A 276 4.69 15.94 -10.87
N ASN A 277 4.74 15.17 -11.95
CA ASN A 277 5.23 15.61 -13.25
C ASN A 277 4.05 15.69 -14.22
N TYR A 278 4.02 16.70 -15.10
CA TYR A 278 2.96 16.94 -16.09
C TYR A 278 2.63 15.75 -17.01
N LYS A 279 3.53 14.76 -17.14
CA LYS A 279 3.27 13.52 -17.89
C LYS A 279 2.44 12.50 -17.12
N GLN A 280 2.48 12.53 -15.79
CA GLN A 280 1.84 11.54 -14.92
C GLN A 280 0.32 11.70 -14.95
N LYS A 281 -0.38 10.61 -15.26
CA LYS A 281 -1.83 10.56 -15.22
C LYS A 281 -2.28 9.92 -13.92
N ILE A 282 -2.48 10.74 -12.89
CA ILE A 282 -2.99 10.29 -11.59
C ILE A 282 -4.50 10.48 -11.55
N LYS A 283 -5.24 9.39 -11.31
CA LYS A 283 -6.68 9.41 -11.09
C LYS A 283 -6.97 9.65 -9.62
N VAL A 284 -7.42 10.85 -9.30
CA VAL A 284 -7.79 11.22 -7.93
C VAL A 284 -9.24 10.83 -7.67
N VAL A 285 -9.47 10.05 -6.62
CA VAL A 285 -10.78 9.47 -6.32
C VAL A 285 -11.16 9.83 -4.88
N PRO A 286 -12.02 10.84 -4.69
CA PRO A 286 -12.58 11.15 -3.38
C PRO A 286 -13.42 9.99 -2.83
N TYR A 287 -13.47 9.87 -1.51
CA TYR A 287 -14.24 8.83 -0.81
C TYR A 287 -15.74 9.17 -0.82
N ASP A 288 -16.38 8.87 -1.93
CA ASP A 288 -17.83 8.92 -2.10
C ASP A 288 -18.28 7.85 -3.11
N LYS A 289 -19.56 7.46 -3.04
CA LYS A 289 -20.10 6.37 -3.87
C LYS A 289 -19.98 6.67 -5.35
N GLN A 290 -20.21 7.92 -5.77
CA GLN A 290 -20.22 8.29 -7.17
C GLN A 290 -18.81 8.25 -7.76
N SER A 291 -17.83 8.89 -7.12
CA SER A 291 -16.43 8.88 -7.57
C SER A 291 -15.87 7.45 -7.68
N TYR A 292 -16.23 6.58 -6.73
CA TYR A 292 -15.83 5.18 -6.77
C TYR A 292 -16.54 4.43 -7.91
N GLN A 293 -17.85 4.63 -8.08
CA GLN A 293 -18.63 3.98 -9.15
C GLN A 293 -18.12 4.40 -10.53
N ASP A 294 -17.86 5.69 -10.74
CA ASP A 294 -17.32 6.23 -11.99
C ASP A 294 -15.96 5.63 -12.33
N LEU A 295 -15.08 5.48 -11.33
CA LEU A 295 -13.79 4.84 -11.54
C LEU A 295 -13.95 3.36 -11.89
N ILE A 296 -14.78 2.62 -11.16
CA ILE A 296 -15.02 1.19 -11.38
C ILE A 296 -15.57 0.96 -12.79
N SER A 297 -16.60 1.72 -13.17
CA SER A 297 -17.16 1.67 -14.53
C SER A 297 -16.15 2.06 -15.61
N PHE A 298 -15.30 3.06 -15.35
CA PHE A 298 -14.19 3.41 -16.24
C PHE A 298 -13.21 2.25 -16.43
N VAL A 299 -12.80 1.60 -15.34
CA VAL A 299 -11.85 0.47 -15.38
C VAL A 299 -12.47 -0.73 -16.09
N ALA A 300 -13.72 -1.07 -15.78
CA ALA A 300 -14.47 -2.14 -16.45
C ALA A 300 -14.55 -1.88 -17.96
N TYR A 301 -14.97 -0.68 -18.38
CA TYR A 301 -15.02 -0.30 -19.79
C TYR A 301 -13.65 -0.35 -20.47
N LYS A 302 -12.63 0.29 -19.87
CA LYS A 302 -11.30 0.42 -20.47
C LYS A 302 -10.59 -0.92 -20.65
N TYR A 303 -10.78 -1.84 -19.72
CA TYR A 303 -10.05 -3.11 -19.67
C TYR A 303 -10.91 -4.34 -19.95
N HIS A 304 -12.13 -4.13 -20.45
CA HIS A 304 -13.09 -5.19 -20.78
C HIS A 304 -13.40 -6.10 -19.57
N GLY A 305 -13.56 -5.49 -18.39
CA GLY A 305 -14.03 -6.17 -17.18
C GLY A 305 -15.55 -6.12 -17.04
N ASN A 306 -16.05 -6.72 -15.96
CA ASN A 306 -17.45 -6.77 -15.60
C ASN A 306 -17.92 -5.47 -14.94
N ASP A 307 -19.19 -5.17 -15.14
CA ASP A 307 -19.86 -4.10 -14.40
C ASP A 307 -20.03 -4.51 -12.93
N VAL A 308 -19.54 -3.66 -12.03
CA VAL A 308 -19.65 -3.84 -10.58
C VAL A 308 -20.42 -2.67 -10.00
N ILE A 309 -21.45 -2.97 -9.21
CA ILE A 309 -22.30 -1.99 -8.55
C ILE A 309 -21.91 -1.89 -7.08
N LEU A 310 -21.79 -0.65 -6.58
CA LEU A 310 -21.34 -0.36 -5.23
C LEU A 310 -22.49 -0.25 -4.21
N ASP A 311 -23.30 -1.29 -4.10
CA ASP A 311 -24.45 -1.30 -3.17
C ASP A 311 -24.05 -1.46 -1.71
N ASP A 312 -22.86 -2.02 -1.46
CA ASP A 312 -22.23 -2.16 -0.16
C ASP A 312 -21.35 -0.94 0.23
N PHE A 313 -21.31 0.11 -0.60
CA PHE A 313 -20.56 1.31 -0.26
C PHE A 313 -21.14 2.00 0.97
N PHE A 314 -20.29 2.20 1.98
CA PHE A 314 -20.70 2.81 3.24
C PHE A 314 -19.89 4.07 3.53
N ALA A 315 -20.57 5.22 3.54
CA ALA A 315 -20.08 6.46 4.12
C ALA A 315 -20.91 6.78 5.37
N ASN A 316 -20.25 6.73 6.52
CA ASN A 316 -20.91 7.01 7.79
C ASN A 316 -21.08 8.51 7.93
N THR A 317 -22.31 9.02 7.92
CA THR A 317 -22.61 10.41 8.25
C THR A 317 -22.62 10.56 9.77
N LYS A 318 -21.48 10.94 10.34
CA LYS A 318 -21.36 11.14 11.80
C LYS A 318 -21.00 12.57 12.11
N GLU A 319 -21.61 13.10 13.17
CA GLU A 319 -21.01 14.21 13.89
C GLU A 319 -19.72 13.71 14.55
N TYR A 320 -18.59 13.98 13.92
CA TYR A 320 -17.29 13.77 14.54
C TYR A 320 -17.16 14.77 15.69
N LYS A 321 -17.24 14.28 16.94
CA LYS A 321 -17.06 15.06 18.17
C LYS A 321 -15.69 14.80 18.79
N GLY A 322 -14.97 15.85 19.18
CA GLY A 322 -13.72 15.75 19.95
C GLY A 322 -12.96 17.08 19.99
N THR A 323 -11.75 17.05 20.54
CA THR A 323 -11.00 18.25 20.95
C THR A 323 -9.98 18.75 19.91
N TRP A 324 -10.08 18.33 18.65
CA TRP A 324 -9.19 18.87 17.61
C TRP A 324 -9.54 20.31 17.26
N SER A 325 -8.51 21.09 16.95
CA SER A 325 -8.67 22.45 16.47
C SER A 325 -9.20 22.46 15.03
N ARG A 326 -10.35 23.10 14.82
CA ARG A 326 -10.90 23.31 13.48
C ARG A 326 -9.94 24.13 12.61
N ASP A 327 -9.45 25.25 13.14
CA ASP A 327 -8.49 26.12 12.44
C ASP A 327 -7.22 25.36 12.01
N TYR A 328 -6.76 24.42 12.85
CA TYR A 328 -5.62 23.58 12.51
C TYR A 328 -5.90 22.63 11.34
N ILE A 329 -7.06 21.98 11.33
CA ILE A 329 -7.48 21.09 10.23
C ILE A 329 -7.72 21.89 8.94
N ASP A 330 -8.38 23.03 9.03
CA ASP A 330 -8.68 23.90 7.90
C ASP A 330 -7.36 24.40 7.27
N ASN A 331 -6.40 24.85 8.09
CA ASN A 331 -5.06 25.21 7.62
C ASN A 331 -4.32 24.03 6.95
N ILE A 332 -4.47 22.79 7.45
CA ILE A 332 -3.88 21.61 6.78
C ILE A 332 -4.48 21.42 5.39
N LEU A 333 -5.80 21.52 5.25
CA LEU A 333 -6.49 21.37 3.96
C LEU A 333 -6.08 22.47 2.98
N GLU A 334 -6.02 23.71 3.44
CA GLU A 334 -5.56 24.86 2.66
C GLU A 334 -4.13 24.67 2.16
N GLN A 335 -3.21 24.20 3.02
CA GLN A 335 -1.83 23.94 2.63
C GLN A 335 -1.70 22.81 1.59
N VAL A 336 -2.49 21.75 1.72
CA VAL A 336 -2.51 20.70 0.68
C VAL A 336 -3.06 21.23 -0.64
N ASN A 337 -4.19 21.95 -0.60
CA ASN A 337 -4.78 22.55 -1.79
C ASN A 337 -3.79 23.49 -2.49
N TYR A 338 -3.14 24.37 -1.74
CA TYR A 338 -2.13 25.29 -2.25
C TYR A 338 -0.98 24.55 -2.96
N HIS A 339 -0.41 23.51 -2.34
CA HIS A 339 0.67 22.74 -2.98
C HIS A 339 0.21 22.02 -4.25
N TRP A 340 -1.03 21.52 -4.27
CA TRP A 340 -1.62 20.89 -5.45
C TRP A 340 -1.80 21.90 -6.59
N GLU A 341 -2.34 23.08 -6.30
CA GLU A 341 -2.50 24.16 -7.27
C GLU A 341 -1.15 24.58 -7.88
N LEU A 342 -0.11 24.75 -7.05
CA LEU A 342 1.26 25.01 -7.52
C LEU A 342 1.80 23.92 -8.46
N SER A 343 1.31 22.68 -8.31
CA SER A 343 1.73 21.53 -9.11
C SER A 343 0.81 21.25 -10.30
N GLY A 344 -0.13 22.17 -10.59
CA GLY A 344 -1.12 22.06 -11.67
C GLY A 344 -2.19 20.99 -11.42
N LEU A 345 -2.33 20.51 -10.19
CA LEU A 345 -3.33 19.54 -9.78
C LEU A 345 -4.52 20.25 -9.14
N LYS A 346 -5.72 19.69 -9.32
CA LYS A 346 -6.92 20.12 -8.62
C LYS A 346 -7.16 19.25 -7.41
N PHE A 347 -7.07 19.81 -6.20
CA PHE A 347 -7.45 19.08 -5.00
C PHE A 347 -8.98 18.98 -4.91
N PRO A 348 -9.55 17.80 -4.61
CA PRO A 348 -10.99 17.66 -4.50
C PRO A 348 -11.52 18.40 -3.27
N ILE A 349 -12.76 18.91 -3.35
CA ILE A 349 -13.47 19.41 -2.17
C ILE A 349 -13.81 18.20 -1.30
N LEU A 350 -13.31 18.20 -0.07
CA LEU A 350 -13.54 17.12 0.88
C LEU A 350 -14.59 17.57 1.88
N GLU A 351 -15.76 16.97 1.81
CA GLU A 351 -16.80 17.22 2.79
C GLU A 351 -16.55 16.41 4.07
N LEU A 352 -16.85 17.02 5.21
CA LEU A 352 -16.85 16.34 6.50
C LEU A 352 -18.15 15.52 6.62
N LYS A 353 -18.20 14.37 5.95
CA LYS A 353 -19.30 13.40 6.00
C LYS A 353 -18.95 12.20 6.88
#